data_AF-A0A2X4TQ89-F1
#
_entry.id   AF-A0A2X4TQ89-F1
#
_cell.length_a   1.000
_cell.length_b   1.000
_cell.length_c   1.000
_cell.angle_alpha   90.00
_cell.angle_beta   90.00
_cell.angle_gamma   90.00
#
_symmetry.space_group_name_H-M   'P 1'
#
loop_
_entity.id
_entity.type
_entity.pdbx_description
1 polymer ?
#
loop_
_entity_poly.entity_id
_entity_poly.type
_entity_poly.pdbx_seq_one_letter_code
_entity_poly.pdbx_strand_id
1 'polypeptide(L)'
;MSTDERNHGRIPEPEAPDEPAPDVTPAEPGTPTVPDVPPGPAIPDVPPTEPEPATEPGPAGSGVRAPTIEEITGYTRDGVPTLDSVREKIEHRSATAIGAEELARESVSGRSLEDEYEARQAAAADKLAEIRRSLRPE
;
A
#
# COMPACT_ATOMS: atom_id res chain seq x y z
N MET A 1 41.29 -56.97 -5.60
CA MET A 1 41.27 -55.67 -6.30
C MET A 1 39.84 -55.15 -6.14
N SER A 2 39.46 -54.56 -5.00
CA SER A 2 39.60 -53.14 -4.61
C SER A 2 39.30 -52.15 -5.73
N THR A 3 38.12 -51.51 -5.65
CA THR A 3 37.89 -50.05 -5.66
C THR A 3 36.38 -49.83 -5.42
N ASP A 4 35.96 -49.38 -4.23
CA ASP A 4 35.96 -48.00 -3.69
C ASP A 4 34.61 -47.31 -3.94
N GLU A 5 33.71 -47.56 -3.00
CA GLU A 5 32.94 -46.54 -2.25
C GLU A 5 33.29 -45.09 -2.62
N ARG A 6 32.32 -44.35 -3.20
CA ARG A 6 32.12 -42.89 -3.04
C ARG A 6 31.12 -42.35 -4.07
N ASN A 7 29.82 -42.37 -3.73
CA ASN A 7 28.91 -41.29 -4.12
C ASN A 7 27.67 -41.22 -3.23
N HIS A 8 27.85 -41.24 -1.91
CA HIS A 8 26.79 -40.86 -0.96
C HIS A 8 26.96 -39.37 -0.67
N GLY A 9 26.30 -38.50 -1.44
CA GLY A 9 26.40 -37.06 -1.19
C GLY A 9 25.78 -36.12 -2.21
N ARG A 10 25.19 -36.61 -3.31
CA ARG A 10 24.36 -35.75 -4.15
C ARG A 10 23.01 -35.59 -3.48
N ILE A 11 22.84 -34.49 -2.75
CA ILE A 11 21.51 -33.97 -2.38
C ILE A 11 20.72 -33.90 -3.69
N PRO A 12 19.51 -34.47 -3.78
CA PRO A 12 18.67 -34.24 -4.95
C PRO A 12 18.50 -32.72 -5.08
N GLU A 13 18.88 -32.17 -6.23
CA GLU A 13 18.53 -30.79 -6.54
C GLU A 13 17.01 -30.69 -6.37
N PRO A 14 16.50 -29.73 -5.57
CA PRO A 14 15.07 -29.55 -5.47
C PRO A 14 14.55 -29.32 -6.88
N GLU A 15 13.51 -30.06 -7.30
CA GLU A 15 12.81 -29.77 -8.54
C GLU A 15 12.50 -28.28 -8.53
N ALA A 16 13.10 -27.56 -9.49
CA ALA A 16 12.74 -26.17 -9.70
C ALA A 16 11.23 -26.17 -9.96
N PRO A 17 10.44 -25.35 -9.26
CA PRO A 17 9.02 -25.26 -9.54
C PRO A 17 8.84 -24.97 -11.04
N ASP A 18 7.99 -25.78 -11.70
CA ASP A 18 7.68 -25.65 -13.14
C ASP A 18 7.13 -24.26 -13.48
N GLU A 19 6.62 -23.55 -12.47
CA GLU A 19 6.23 -22.16 -12.58
C GLU A 19 7.29 -21.26 -11.94
N PRO A 20 7.77 -20.22 -12.65
CA PRO A 20 8.65 -19.24 -12.05
C PRO A 20 7.94 -18.64 -10.84
N ALA A 21 8.64 -18.58 -9.70
CA ALA A 21 8.14 -17.87 -8.54
C ALA A 21 7.59 -16.50 -9.00
N PRO A 22 6.37 -16.11 -8.59
CA PRO A 22 5.84 -14.82 -8.99
C PRO A 22 6.87 -13.77 -8.63
N ASP A 23 7.14 -12.85 -9.56
CA ASP A 23 8.08 -11.76 -9.37
C ASP A 23 7.54 -10.85 -8.27
N VAL A 24 7.91 -11.17 -7.02
CA VAL A 24 7.63 -10.39 -5.82
C VAL A 24 8.73 -9.38 -5.57
N THR A 25 9.64 -9.16 -6.53
CA THR A 25 10.47 -7.95 -6.52
C THR A 25 9.47 -6.82 -6.38
N PRO A 26 9.46 -6.08 -5.26
CA PRO A 26 8.70 -4.84 -5.22
C PRO A 26 9.17 -4.12 -6.47
N ALA A 27 8.22 -3.79 -7.37
CA ALA A 27 8.52 -2.95 -8.52
C ALA A 27 9.53 -1.92 -8.01
N GLU A 28 10.70 -1.81 -8.67
CA GLU A 28 11.72 -0.85 -8.24
C GLU A 28 10.97 0.40 -7.78
N PRO A 29 11.38 1.08 -6.71
CA PRO A 29 10.91 2.42 -6.52
C PRO A 29 11.46 3.23 -7.70
N GLY A 30 10.84 3.10 -8.88
CA GLY A 30 10.10 4.16 -9.54
C GLY A 30 9.29 4.89 -8.49
N THR A 31 10.02 5.54 -7.57
CA THR A 31 9.83 6.92 -7.23
C THR A 31 9.29 7.50 -8.52
N PRO A 32 8.00 7.85 -8.59
CA PRO A 32 7.51 8.51 -9.77
C PRO A 32 8.50 9.64 -9.97
N THR A 33 9.32 9.55 -11.02
CA THR A 33 10.18 10.67 -11.39
C THR A 33 9.15 11.74 -11.59
N VAL A 34 9.12 12.70 -10.66
CA VAL A 34 8.29 13.88 -10.80
C VAL A 34 8.73 14.38 -12.17
N PRO A 35 7.88 14.30 -13.21
CA PRO A 35 8.27 14.83 -14.50
C PRO A 35 8.72 16.24 -14.22
N ASP A 36 9.88 16.66 -14.74
CA ASP A 36 10.39 18.02 -14.57
C ASP A 36 9.25 18.95 -14.97
N VAL A 37 8.54 19.46 -13.94
CA VAL A 37 7.35 20.28 -14.17
C VAL A 37 7.97 21.56 -14.68
N PRO A 38 7.75 21.93 -15.96
CA PRO A 38 8.25 23.19 -16.45
C PRO A 38 7.77 24.25 -15.45
N PRO A 39 8.63 25.22 -15.06
CA PRO A 39 8.26 26.20 -14.07
C PRO A 39 6.88 26.73 -14.43
N GLY A 40 5.94 26.54 -13.50
CA GLY A 40 4.57 27.01 -13.69
C GLY A 40 4.62 28.49 -14.09
N PRO A 41 3.60 28.97 -14.83
CA PRO A 41 3.53 30.39 -15.18
C PRO A 41 3.78 31.21 -13.91
N ALA A 42 4.67 32.19 -13.99
CA ALA A 42 4.98 33.06 -12.85
C ALA A 42 3.65 33.52 -12.26
N ILE A 43 3.40 33.17 -10.99
CA ILE A 43 2.20 33.64 -10.31
C ILE A 43 2.33 35.16 -10.31
N PRO A 44 1.42 35.90 -10.99
CA PRO A 44 1.48 37.35 -10.96
C PRO A 44 1.42 37.77 -9.50
N ASP A 45 2.23 38.76 -9.12
CA ASP A 45 2.20 39.35 -7.79
C ASP A 45 0.81 39.95 -7.60
N VAL A 46 -0.09 39.17 -7.00
CA VAL A 46 -1.45 39.60 -6.70
C VAL A 46 -1.29 40.60 -5.56
N PRO A 47 -1.59 41.89 -5.76
CA PRO A 47 -1.55 42.84 -4.66
C PRO A 47 -2.41 42.28 -3.53
N PRO A 48 -2.07 42.50 -2.24
CA PRO A 48 -2.89 42.06 -1.14
C PRO A 48 -4.32 42.50 -1.38
N THR A 49 -5.21 41.54 -1.67
CA THR A 49 -6.63 41.83 -1.83
C THR A 49 -7.10 42.33 -0.48
N GLU A 50 -7.49 43.61 -0.42
CA GLU A 50 -8.15 44.17 0.75
C GLU A 50 -9.35 43.27 1.04
N PRO A 51 -9.48 42.69 2.25
CA PRO A 51 -10.58 41.79 2.53
C PRO A 51 -11.88 42.58 2.33
N GLU A 52 -12.67 42.18 1.33
CA GLU A 52 -14.07 42.58 1.24
C GLU A 52 -14.70 42.32 2.62
N PRO A 53 -15.53 43.25 3.14
CA PRO A 53 -16.11 43.09 4.46
C PRO A 53 -16.79 41.72 4.52
N ALA A 54 -16.29 40.86 5.40
CA ALA A 54 -16.93 39.59 5.69
C ALA A 54 -18.40 39.90 6.02
N THR A 55 -19.31 39.43 5.18
CA THR A 55 -20.72 39.39 5.56
C THR A 55 -20.76 38.51 6.79
N GLU A 56 -20.95 39.12 7.96
CA GLU A 56 -21.18 38.39 9.20
C GLU A 56 -22.24 37.32 8.91
N PRO A 57 -21.99 36.03 9.25
CA PRO A 57 -23.07 35.08 9.21
C PRO A 57 -24.12 35.58 10.19
N GLY A 58 -25.24 36.06 9.64
CA GLY A 58 -26.41 36.44 10.42
C GLY A 58 -26.79 35.31 11.36
N PRO A 59 -27.51 35.61 12.47
CA PRO A 59 -27.75 34.65 13.54
C PRO A 59 -28.25 33.35 12.93
N ALA A 60 -27.52 32.25 13.19
CA ALA A 60 -27.86 30.92 12.74
C ALA A 60 -29.25 30.58 13.26
N GLY A 61 -30.25 30.85 12.43
CA GLY A 61 -31.58 30.34 12.61
C GLY A 61 -31.44 28.84 12.57
N SER A 62 -31.74 28.19 13.70
CA SER A 62 -32.08 26.78 13.76
C SER A 62 -33.36 26.56 12.93
N GLY A 63 -33.22 26.63 11.62
CA GLY A 63 -34.24 26.39 10.64
C GLY A 63 -33.75 25.27 9.74
N VAL A 64 -34.54 24.22 9.59
CA VAL A 64 -34.29 23.17 8.60
C VAL A 64 -34.25 23.85 7.23
N ARG A 65 -33.05 24.00 6.68
CA ARG A 65 -32.82 24.49 5.33
C ARG A 65 -32.65 23.29 4.41
N ALA A 66 -33.16 23.41 3.18
CA ALA A 66 -32.88 22.42 2.15
C ALA A 66 -31.35 22.30 1.93
N PRO A 67 -30.83 21.07 1.75
CA PRO A 67 -29.41 20.87 1.44
C PRO A 67 -29.06 21.54 0.11
N THR A 68 -27.85 22.07 0.01
CA THR A 68 -27.27 22.64 -1.20
C THR A 68 -26.91 21.56 -2.21
N ILE A 69 -26.77 21.97 -3.47
CA ILE A 69 -26.22 21.10 -4.53
C ILE A 69 -24.82 20.59 -4.14
N GLU A 70 -24.01 21.42 -3.49
CA GLU A 70 -22.66 21.05 -3.07
C GLU A 70 -22.67 19.99 -1.97
N GLU A 71 -23.59 20.10 -1.00
CA GLU A 71 -23.80 19.10 0.05
C GLU A 71 -24.35 17.78 -0.50
N ILE A 72 -25.19 17.81 -1.54
CA ILE A 72 -25.78 16.60 -2.13
C ILE A 72 -24.79 15.90 -3.07
N THR A 73 -24.07 16.67 -3.88
CA THR A 73 -23.22 16.11 -4.94
C THR A 73 -21.77 15.94 -4.51
N GLY A 74 -21.31 16.74 -3.53
CA GLY A 74 -19.91 16.86 -3.17
C GLY A 74 -19.08 17.69 -4.16
N TYR A 75 -19.71 18.37 -5.11
CA TYR A 75 -19.03 19.21 -6.11
C TYR A 75 -19.58 20.63 -6.07
N THR A 76 -18.68 21.60 -6.22
CA THR A 76 -19.01 23.00 -6.51
C THR A 76 -19.68 23.13 -7.88
N ARG A 77 -20.30 24.28 -8.13
CA ARG A 77 -20.95 24.57 -9.42
C ARG A 77 -19.99 24.48 -10.62
N ASP A 78 -18.71 24.77 -10.41
CA ASP A 78 -17.66 24.68 -11.44
C ASP A 78 -17.12 23.26 -11.64
N GLY A 79 -17.68 22.27 -10.92
CA GLY A 79 -17.31 20.86 -11.02
C GLY A 79 -16.08 20.48 -10.20
N VAL A 80 -15.59 21.35 -9.32
CA VAL A 80 -14.48 21.04 -8.40
C VAL A 80 -15.04 20.34 -7.16
N PRO A 81 -14.48 19.20 -6.72
CA PRO A 81 -14.89 18.55 -5.48
C PRO A 81 -14.76 19.48 -4.27
N THR A 82 -15.72 19.43 -3.35
CA THR A 82 -15.62 20.14 -2.08
C THR A 82 -14.62 19.45 -1.16
N LEU A 83 -14.05 20.20 -0.21
CA LEU A 83 -13.13 19.64 0.79
C LEU A 83 -13.79 18.53 1.60
N ASP A 84 -15.07 18.71 1.95
CA ASP A 84 -15.83 17.73 2.73
C ASP A 84 -16.04 16.43 1.95
N SER A 85 -16.35 16.51 0.65
CA SER A 85 -16.51 15.32 -0.20
C SER A 85 -15.20 14.53 -0.33
N VAL A 86 -14.06 15.22 -0.48
CA VAL A 86 -12.75 14.56 -0.54
C VAL A 86 -12.41 13.90 0.79
N ARG A 87 -12.68 14.57 1.91
CA ARG A 87 -12.47 14.03 3.26
C ARG A 87 -13.30 12.76 3.47
N GLU A 88 -14.61 12.82 3.25
CA GLU A 88 -15.51 11.68 3.39
C GLU A 88 -15.07 10.51 2.51
N LYS A 89 -14.65 10.78 1.27
CA LYS A 89 -14.16 9.75 0.36
C LYS A 89 -12.84 9.11 0.81
N ILE A 90 -11.97 9.87 1.48
CA ILE A 90 -10.74 9.33 2.07
C ILE A 90 -11.09 8.45 3.26
N GLU A 91 -11.93 8.93 4.18
CA GLU A 91 -12.37 8.18 5.35
C GLU A 91 -13.05 6.86 4.96
N HIS A 92 -13.94 6.89 3.96
CA HIS A 92 -14.59 5.70 3.43
C HIS A 92 -13.58 4.71 2.83
N ARG A 93 -12.61 5.19 2.04
CA ARG A 93 -11.57 4.33 1.45
C ARG A 93 -10.66 3.74 2.52
N SER A 94 -10.28 4.51 3.52
CA SER A 94 -9.46 4.03 4.64
C SER A 94 -10.20 2.97 5.44
N ALA A 95 -11.47 3.19 5.79
CA ALA A 95 -12.28 2.20 6.51
C ALA A 95 -12.46 0.90 5.69
N THR A 96 -12.69 1.03 4.38
CA THR A 96 -12.81 -0.13 3.48
C THR A 96 -11.50 -0.89 3.37
N ALA A 97 -10.36 -0.20 3.22
CA ALA A 97 -9.05 -0.83 3.09
C ALA A 97 -8.71 -1.69 4.32
N ILE A 98 -8.95 -1.15 5.53
CA ILE A 98 -8.74 -1.86 6.78
C ILE A 98 -9.60 -3.13 6.83
N GLY A 99 -10.89 -3.04 6.48
CA GLY A 99 -11.75 -4.23 6.48
C GLY A 99 -11.45 -5.23 5.35
N ALA A 100 -10.93 -4.76 4.22
CA ALA A 100 -10.63 -5.59 3.06
C ALA A 100 -9.40 -6.48 3.28
N GLU A 101 -8.39 -6.00 4.01
CA GLU A 101 -7.21 -6.79 4.37
C GLU A 101 -7.61 -8.04 5.17
N GLU A 102 -8.52 -7.88 6.12
CA GLU A 102 -8.96 -8.95 7.02
C GLU A 102 -9.71 -10.03 6.24
N LEU A 103 -10.55 -9.59 5.28
CA LEU A 103 -11.25 -10.50 4.37
C LEU A 103 -10.29 -11.20 3.40
N ALA A 104 -9.28 -10.49 2.90
CA ALA A 104 -8.27 -11.06 2.02
C ALA A 104 -7.44 -12.12 2.75
N ARG A 105 -7.05 -11.86 4.01
CA ARG A 105 -6.33 -12.80 4.87
C ARG A 105 -7.15 -14.06 5.17
N GLU A 106 -8.44 -13.90 5.47
CA GLU A 106 -9.34 -15.02 5.77
C GLU A 106 -9.84 -15.76 4.50
N SER A 107 -9.51 -15.26 3.32
CA SER A 107 -9.81 -15.97 2.07
C SER A 107 -9.03 -17.28 1.97
N VAL A 108 -9.52 -18.24 1.17
CA VAL A 108 -8.84 -19.53 0.96
C VAL A 108 -7.42 -19.32 0.42
N SER A 109 -7.26 -18.42 -0.56
CA SER A 109 -5.95 -18.04 -1.09
C SER A 109 -5.08 -17.33 -0.06
N GLY A 110 -5.66 -16.47 0.78
CA GLY A 110 -4.93 -15.78 1.85
C GLY A 110 -4.32 -16.74 2.86
N ARG A 111 -5.09 -17.74 3.31
CA ARG A 111 -4.58 -18.78 4.20
C ARG A 111 -3.46 -19.61 3.55
N SER A 112 -3.63 -20.02 2.30
CA SER A 112 -2.59 -20.78 1.57
C SER A 112 -1.27 -20.01 1.45
N LEU A 113 -1.33 -18.71 1.14
CA LEU A 113 -0.14 -17.86 1.04
C LEU A 113 0.56 -17.69 2.39
N GLU A 114 -0.20 -17.58 3.48
CA GLU A 114 0.36 -17.53 4.83
C GLU A 114 1.06 -18.85 5.18
N ASP A 115 0.44 -20.00 4.92
CA ASP A 115 1.03 -21.31 5.18
C ASP A 115 2.37 -21.49 4.44
N GLU A 116 2.43 -21.08 3.16
CA GLU A 116 3.66 -21.11 2.37
C GLU A 116 4.75 -20.17 2.91
N TYR A 117 4.35 -18.98 3.36
CA TYR A 117 5.25 -18.02 3.98
C TYR A 117 5.81 -18.56 5.30
N GLU A 118 4.97 -19.11 6.17
CA GLU A 118 5.38 -19.74 7.43
C GLU A 118 6.32 -20.92 7.19
N ALA A 119 6.02 -21.79 6.23
CA ALA A 119 6.88 -22.90 5.86
C ALA A 119 8.27 -22.44 5.41
N ARG A 120 8.35 -21.36 4.61
CA ARG A 120 9.62 -20.77 4.18
C ARG A 120 10.39 -20.19 5.37
N GLN A 121 9.70 -19.53 6.29
CA GLN A 121 10.32 -18.95 7.49
C GLN A 121 10.86 -20.02 8.44
N ALA A 122 10.12 -21.13 8.61
CA ALA A 122 10.58 -22.28 9.38
C ALA A 122 11.85 -22.89 8.77
N ALA A 123 11.85 -23.14 7.45
CA ALA A 123 13.01 -23.65 6.74
C ALA A 123 14.23 -22.72 6.85
N ALA A 124 14.02 -21.39 6.75
CA ALA A 124 15.08 -20.41 6.94
C ALA A 124 15.63 -20.43 8.38
N ALA A 125 14.75 -20.53 9.38
CA ALA A 125 15.14 -20.61 10.78
C ALA A 125 15.97 -21.88 11.07
N ASP A 126 15.55 -23.03 10.55
CA ASP A 126 16.29 -24.29 10.67
C ASP A 126 17.68 -24.20 10.04
N LYS A 127 17.76 -23.60 8.85
CA LYS A 127 19.05 -23.41 8.17
C LYS A 127 19.98 -22.48 8.96
N LEU A 128 19.44 -21.39 9.51
CA LEU A 128 20.21 -20.50 10.39
C LEU A 128 20.68 -21.22 11.65
N ALA A 129 19.85 -22.10 12.23
CA ALA A 129 20.24 -22.90 13.38
C ALA A 129 21.37 -23.89 13.05
N GLU A 130 21.32 -24.51 11.87
CA GLU A 130 22.40 -25.37 11.37
C GLU A 130 23.72 -24.61 11.23
N ILE A 131 23.69 -23.44 10.58
CA ILE A 131 24.87 -22.58 10.42
C ILE A 131 25.43 -22.16 11.78
N ARG A 132 24.57 -21.77 12.74
CA ARG A 132 25.04 -21.42 14.10
C ARG A 132 25.72 -22.59 14.80
N ARG A 133 25.22 -23.83 14.61
CA ARG A 133 25.87 -25.02 15.16
C ARG A 133 27.22 -25.27 14.53
N SER A 134 27.36 -25.13 13.20
CA SER A 134 28.63 -25.36 12.51
C SER A 134 29.71 -24.33 12.83
N LEU A 135 29.32 -23.12 13.27
CA LEU A 135 30.25 -22.06 13.67
C LEU A 135 30.69 -22.11 15.13
N ARG A 136 30.11 -22.98 15.98
CA ARG A 136 30.59 -23.10 17.35
C ARG A 136 31.90 -23.90 17.37
N PRO A 137 33.02 -23.33 17.84
CA PRO A 137 34.22 -24.11 18.09
C PRO A 137 33.96 -25.08 19.25
N GLU A 138 34.42 -26.31 19.09
CA GLU A 138 34.46 -27.33 20.17
C GLU A 138 35.27 -26.82 21.38
#